data_AF-A0A1E7LL99-F1
#
_entry.id   AF-A0A1E7LL99-F1
#
_cell.length_a   1.000
_cell.length_b   1.000
_cell.length_c   1.000
_cell.angle_alpha   90.00
_cell.angle_beta   90.00
_cell.angle_gamma   90.00
#
_symmetry.space_group_name_H-M   'P 1'
#
loop_
_entity.id
_entity.type
_entity.pdbx_description
1 polymer ?
#
loop_
_entity_poly.entity_id
_entity_poly.type
_entity_poly.pdbx_seq_one_letter_code
_entity_poly.pdbx_strand_id
1 'polypeptide(L)'
;MGLGFFLLPAGGVLSLTGVYLGSSTLINLSWIMWVAGVLLLIAQRYRRPPDPQALAAAAAAGDARAVRGLRMLALDARSQGRPEAAERMLRQAVKAGDVESMWELGRLVQEREGLTAAEPWFRMAAGRGHVVARRLFREGGELNPDGTSPL
;
A
#
# COMPACT_ATOMS: atom_id res chain seq x y z
N MET A 1 28.97 0.01 3.45
CA MET A 1 28.98 1.46 3.19
C MET A 1 29.17 1.65 1.69
N GLY A 2 28.09 1.97 0.97
CA GLY A 2 27.98 1.75 -0.46
C GLY A 2 28.45 2.94 -1.30
N LEU A 3 29.09 2.64 -2.43
CA LEU A 3 29.63 3.53 -3.47
C LEU A 3 28.66 4.60 -4.05
N GLY A 4 27.43 4.73 -3.55
CA GLY A 4 26.40 5.64 -4.07
C GLY A 4 26.58 7.12 -3.72
N PHE A 5 27.54 7.48 -2.87
CA PHE A 5 27.70 8.87 -2.38
C PHE A 5 28.55 9.78 -3.27
N PHE A 6 29.22 9.23 -4.30
CA PHE A 6 30.16 9.99 -5.13
C PHE A 6 29.60 10.53 -6.45
N LEU A 7 28.33 10.25 -6.79
CA LEU A 7 27.73 10.76 -8.03
C LEU A 7 27.07 12.14 -7.90
N LEU A 8 26.91 12.66 -6.67
CA LEU A 8 26.27 13.96 -6.42
C LEU A 8 27.14 15.21 -6.69
N PRO A 9 28.49 15.22 -6.61
CA PRO A 9 29.27 16.40 -6.97
C PRO A 9 29.67 16.48 -8.46
N ALA A 10 29.55 15.40 -9.25
CA ALA A 10 30.02 15.39 -10.64
C ALA A 10 29.21 16.30 -11.58
N GLY A 11 27.90 16.47 -11.33
CA GLY A 11 27.04 17.36 -12.14
C GLY A 11 27.23 18.85 -11.84
N GLY A 12 27.67 19.20 -10.62
CA GLY A 12 27.95 20.59 -10.25
C GLY A 12 29.19 21.15 -10.94
N VAL A 13 30.25 20.33 -11.06
CA VAL A 13 31.52 20.74 -11.70
C VAL A 13 31.37 20.94 -13.21
N LEU A 14 30.53 20.14 -13.88
CA LEU A 14 30.23 20.27 -15.32
C LEU A 14 29.36 21.50 -15.66
N SER A 15 28.53 21.95 -14.72
CA SER A 15 27.70 23.14 -14.91
C SER A 15 28.54 24.44 -14.85
N LEU A 16 29.58 24.45 -14.00
CA LEU A 16 30.55 25.55 -13.92
C LEU A 16 31.44 25.66 -15.16
N THR A 17 31.82 24.54 -15.80
CA THR A 17 32.59 24.57 -17.05
C THR A 17 31.72 24.85 -18.28
N GLY A 18 30.45 24.45 -18.30
CA GLY A 18 29.52 24.74 -19.42
C GLY A 18 29.16 26.23 -19.57
N VAL A 19 29.01 26.96 -18.46
CA VAL A 19 28.82 28.42 -18.46
C VAL A 19 30.09 29.14 -18.92
N TYR A 20 31.27 28.58 -18.64
CA TYR A 20 32.56 29.16 -19.00
C TYR A 20 32.91 29.01 -20.50
N LEU A 21 32.39 27.98 -21.19
CA LEU A 21 32.60 27.74 -22.63
C LEU A 21 31.46 28.22 -23.55
N GLY A 22 30.36 28.77 -23.00
CA GLY A 22 29.24 29.30 -23.80
C GLY A 22 28.44 28.25 -24.59
N SER A 23 28.50 26.98 -24.19
CA SER A 23 27.84 25.87 -24.90
C SER A 23 26.50 25.49 -24.26
N SER A 24 25.40 25.93 -24.86
CA SER A 24 24.02 25.64 -24.45
C SER A 24 23.71 24.13 -24.38
N THR A 25 24.40 23.31 -25.18
CA THR A 25 24.25 21.85 -25.19
C THR A 25 24.71 21.20 -23.88
N LEU A 26 25.82 21.66 -23.31
CA LEU A 26 26.35 21.11 -22.05
C LEU A 26 25.44 21.45 -20.86
N ILE A 27 24.84 22.64 -20.87
CA ILE A 27 23.87 23.07 -19.86
C ILE A 27 22.60 22.20 -19.95
N ASN A 28 22.06 21.98 -21.16
CA ASN A 28 20.88 21.15 -21.36
C ASN A 28 21.11 19.68 -20.93
N LEU A 29 22.27 19.10 -21.25
CA LEU A 29 22.63 17.74 -20.83
C LEU A 29 22.73 17.62 -19.30
N SER A 30 23.22 18.66 -18.61
CA SER A 30 23.30 18.70 -17.15
C SER A 30 21.92 18.66 -16.50
N TRP A 31 20.96 19.45 -17.00
CA TRP A 31 19.57 19.44 -16.52
C TRP A 31 18.89 18.09 -16.76
N ILE A 32 19.12 17.46 -17.92
CA ILE A 32 18.57 16.13 -18.24
C ILE A 32 19.14 15.08 -17.28
N MET A 33 20.45 15.10 -17.02
CA MET A 33 21.06 14.16 -16.07
C MET A 33 20.55 14.37 -14.63
N TRP A 34 20.32 15.62 -14.20
CA TRP A 34 19.77 15.92 -12.88
C TRP A 34 18.33 15.42 -12.75
N VAL A 35 17.48 15.72 -13.74
CA VAL A 35 16.09 15.27 -13.76
C VAL A 35 16.02 13.74 -13.84
N ALA A 36 16.83 13.11 -14.68
CA ALA A 36 16.92 11.65 -14.76
C ALA A 36 17.38 11.04 -13.43
N GLY A 37 18.38 11.63 -12.75
CA GLY A 37 18.84 11.17 -11.45
C GLY A 37 17.76 11.29 -10.36
N VAL A 38 17.04 12.42 -10.32
CA VAL A 38 15.91 12.63 -9.40
C VAL A 38 14.77 11.66 -9.70
N LEU A 39 14.41 11.46 -10.98
CA LEU A 39 13.40 10.49 -11.40
C LEU A 39 13.81 9.07 -11.00
N LEU A 40 15.09 8.73 -11.12
CA LEU A 40 15.60 7.40 -10.76
C LEU A 40 15.61 7.19 -9.24
N LEU A 41 15.89 8.23 -8.45
CA LEU A 41 15.76 8.20 -6.99
C LEU A 41 14.31 8.04 -6.53
N ILE A 42 13.38 8.77 -7.17
CA ILE A 42 11.94 8.63 -6.92
C ILE A 42 11.51 7.20 -7.28
N ALA A 43 11.90 6.70 -8.46
CA ALA A 43 11.58 5.34 -8.90
C ALA A 43 12.19 4.26 -8.00
N GLN A 44 13.40 4.45 -7.48
CA GLN A 44 14.01 3.52 -6.52
C GLN A 44 13.25 3.48 -5.18
N ARG A 45 12.74 4.62 -4.71
CA ARG A 45 11.94 4.69 -3.47
C ARG A 45 10.62 3.95 -3.61
N TYR A 46 10.01 3.93 -4.80
CA TYR A 46 8.85 3.11 -5.10
C TYR A 46 9.18 1.61 -5.17
N ARG A 47 10.42 1.26 -5.50
CA ARG A 47 10.88 -0.14 -5.62
C ARG A 47 11.17 -0.81 -4.28
N ARG A 48 11.45 -0.04 -3.23
CA ARG A 48 11.59 -0.57 -1.87
C ARG A 48 10.22 -0.50 -1.19
N PRO A 49 9.49 -1.63 -1.08
CA PRO A 49 8.28 -1.63 -0.26
C PRO A 49 8.67 -1.17 1.16
N PRO A 50 7.88 -0.28 1.78
CA PRO A 50 8.09 0.12 3.16
C PRO A 50 8.12 -1.12 4.07
N ASP A 51 9.03 -1.14 5.05
CA ASP A 51 9.22 -2.30 5.93
C ASP A 51 7.89 -2.66 6.64
N PRO A 52 7.35 -3.88 6.45
CA PRO A 52 6.06 -4.26 7.00
C PRO A 52 6.00 -4.14 8.53
N GLN A 53 7.13 -4.37 9.22
CA GLN A 53 7.21 -4.25 10.67
C GLN A 53 7.14 -2.79 11.14
N ALA A 54 7.81 -1.86 10.43
CA ALA A 54 7.76 -0.44 10.73
C ALA A 54 6.34 0.11 10.50
N LEU A 55 5.69 -0.33 9.43
CA LEU A 55 4.28 -0.04 9.17
C LEU A 55 3.36 -0.61 10.24
N ALA A 56 3.60 -1.84 10.71
CA ALA A 56 2.82 -2.43 11.80
C ALA A 56 2.94 -1.63 13.10
N ALA A 57 4.14 -1.16 13.44
CA ALA A 57 4.36 -0.31 14.60
C ALA A 57 3.64 1.05 14.46
N ALA A 58 3.76 1.70 13.30
CA ALA A 58 3.09 2.97 13.02
C ALA A 58 1.55 2.82 12.99
N ALA A 59 1.04 1.72 12.43
CA ALA A 59 -0.39 1.40 12.45
C ALA A 59 -0.91 1.17 13.87
N ALA A 60 -0.14 0.47 14.72
CA ALA A 60 -0.47 0.30 16.13
C ALA A 60 -0.47 1.64 16.90
N ALA A 61 0.35 2.61 16.46
CA ALA A 61 0.34 3.98 16.98
C ALA A 61 -0.80 4.86 16.40
N GLY A 62 -1.67 4.30 15.53
CA GLY A 62 -2.81 5.01 14.94
C GLY A 62 -2.51 5.81 13.67
N ASP A 63 -1.35 5.62 13.04
CA ASP A 63 -1.06 6.27 11.76
C ASP A 63 -1.91 5.68 10.63
N ALA A 64 -2.92 6.44 10.21
CA ALA A 64 -3.83 6.05 9.12
C ALA A 64 -3.11 5.80 7.79
N ARG A 65 -1.97 6.45 7.52
CA ARG A 65 -1.17 6.16 6.31
C ARG A 65 -0.50 4.80 6.43
N ALA A 66 0.01 4.46 7.60
CA ALA A 66 0.64 3.17 7.85
C ALA A 66 -0.37 2.02 7.75
N VAL A 67 -1.56 2.22 8.32
CA VAL A 67 -2.69 1.29 8.19
C VAL A 67 -3.04 1.03 6.72
N ARG A 68 -3.16 2.10 5.92
CA ARG A 68 -3.38 1.97 4.47
C ARG A 68 -2.22 1.27 3.76
N GLY A 69 -0.98 1.57 4.16
CA GLY A 69 0.22 0.93 3.64
C GLY A 69 0.22 -0.59 3.87
N LEU A 70 -0.14 -1.03 5.09
CA LEU A 70 -0.29 -2.45 5.41
C LEU A 70 -1.32 -3.14 4.52
N ARG A 71 -2.49 -2.51 4.32
CA ARG A 71 -3.53 -3.07 3.43
C ARG A 71 -3.02 -3.21 2.00
N MET A 72 -2.33 -2.20 1.47
CA MET A 72 -1.78 -2.26 0.11
C MET A 72 -0.73 -3.37 -0.04
N LEU A 73 0.17 -3.52 0.94
CA LEU A 73 1.14 -4.62 0.96
C LEU A 73 0.46 -5.99 1.08
N ALA A 74 -0.64 -6.08 1.82
CA ALA A 74 -1.41 -7.30 1.91
C ALA A 74 -2.05 -7.69 0.57
N LEU A 75 -2.62 -6.73 -0.14
CA LEU A 75 -3.20 -6.95 -1.46
C LEU A 75 -2.14 -7.37 -2.49
N ASP A 76 -0.96 -6.74 -2.44
CA ASP A 76 0.19 -7.13 -3.24
C ASP A 76 0.64 -8.56 -2.93
N ALA A 77 0.81 -8.91 -1.64
CA ALA A 77 1.15 -10.26 -1.21
C ALA A 77 0.11 -11.30 -1.67
N ARG A 78 -1.18 -10.98 -1.62
CA ARG A 78 -2.26 -11.84 -2.14
C ARG A 78 -2.12 -12.04 -3.65
N SER A 79 -1.85 -10.98 -4.41
CA SER A 79 -1.65 -11.06 -5.86
C SER A 79 -0.43 -11.90 -6.26
N GLN A 80 0.57 -11.97 -5.39
CA GLN A 80 1.77 -12.80 -5.54
C GLN A 80 1.56 -14.25 -5.05
N GLY A 81 0.33 -14.66 -4.72
CA GLY A 81 0.03 -16.01 -4.23
C GLY A 81 0.53 -16.29 -2.82
N ARG A 82 0.63 -15.26 -1.97
CA ARG A 82 1.07 -15.36 -0.56
C ARG A 82 -0.07 -14.98 0.41
N PRO A 83 -1.19 -15.73 0.43
CA PRO A 83 -2.38 -15.37 1.19
C PRO A 83 -2.14 -15.32 2.71
N GLU A 84 -1.24 -16.12 3.26
CA GLU A 84 -0.93 -16.10 4.70
C GLU A 84 -0.21 -14.82 5.11
N ALA A 85 0.65 -14.29 4.22
CA ALA A 85 1.31 -13.01 4.44
C ALA A 85 0.29 -11.87 4.38
N ALA A 86 -0.61 -11.91 3.41
CA ALA A 86 -1.71 -10.96 3.28
C ALA A 86 -2.62 -10.97 4.52
N GLU A 87 -3.03 -12.15 4.99
CA GLU A 87 -3.89 -12.30 6.16
C GLU A 87 -3.26 -11.67 7.41
N ARG A 88 -1.97 -11.91 7.65
CA ARG A 88 -1.27 -11.32 8.81
C ARG A 88 -1.28 -9.79 8.78
N MET A 89 -1.03 -9.19 7.61
CA MET A 89 -1.02 -7.73 7.45
C MET A 89 -2.43 -7.14 7.56
N LEU A 90 -3.44 -7.79 6.96
CA LEU A 90 -4.84 -7.39 7.10
C LEU A 90 -5.30 -7.46 8.56
N ARG A 91 -4.96 -8.52 9.30
CA ARG A 91 -5.27 -8.63 10.74
C ARG A 91 -4.66 -7.49 11.55
N GLN A 92 -3.45 -7.02 11.21
CA GLN A 92 -2.85 -5.85 11.87
C GLN A 92 -3.61 -4.56 11.53
N ALA A 93 -3.97 -4.34 10.27
CA ALA A 93 -4.76 -3.18 9.87
C ALA A 93 -6.18 -3.20 10.47
N VAL A 94 -6.81 -4.37 10.60
CA VAL A 94 -8.09 -4.56 11.30
C VAL A 94 -7.97 -4.19 12.78
N LYS A 95 -6.89 -4.58 13.47
CA LYS A 95 -6.64 -4.17 14.87
C LYS A 95 -6.52 -2.66 15.02
N ALA A 96 -6.01 -1.98 14.01
CA ALA A 96 -5.94 -0.52 13.94
C ALA A 96 -7.26 0.14 13.49
N GLY A 97 -8.33 -0.64 13.25
CA GLY A 97 -9.67 -0.15 12.93
C GLY A 97 -9.96 0.08 11.45
N ASP A 98 -9.11 -0.41 10.53
CA ASP A 98 -9.33 -0.22 9.09
C ASP A 98 -10.52 -1.01 8.57
N VAL A 99 -11.60 -0.29 8.24
CA VAL A 99 -12.85 -0.87 7.75
C VAL A 99 -12.65 -1.63 6.42
N GLU A 100 -11.78 -1.12 5.55
CA GLU A 100 -11.50 -1.76 4.26
C GLU A 100 -10.72 -3.07 4.44
N SER A 101 -9.80 -3.14 5.41
CA SER A 101 -9.10 -4.39 5.73
C SER A 101 -10.02 -5.45 6.32
N MET A 102 -11.09 -5.06 7.02
CA MET A 102 -12.11 -6.01 7.52
C MET A 102 -12.83 -6.68 6.35
N TRP A 103 -13.16 -5.91 5.31
CA TRP A 103 -13.74 -6.43 4.07
C TRP A 103 -12.78 -7.35 3.31
N GLU A 104 -11.54 -6.92 3.09
CA GLU A 104 -10.55 -7.72 2.37
C GLU A 104 -10.17 -9.00 3.11
N LEU A 105 -10.16 -8.98 4.44
CA LEU A 105 -9.98 -10.19 5.25
C LEU A 105 -11.17 -11.15 5.11
N GLY A 106 -12.39 -10.62 5.07
CA GLY A 106 -13.59 -11.40 4.77
C GLY A 106 -13.50 -12.09 3.41
N ARG A 107 -13.07 -11.37 2.36
CA ARG A 107 -12.87 -11.97 1.03
C ARG A 107 -11.81 -13.07 1.02
N LEU A 108 -10.69 -12.87 1.72
CA LEU A 108 -9.64 -13.87 1.82
C LEU A 108 -10.11 -15.14 2.52
N VAL A 109 -10.90 -14.99 3.59
CA VAL A 109 -11.50 -16.13 4.30
C VAL A 109 -12.59 -16.79 3.46
N GLN A 110 -13.40 -16.02 2.73
CA GLN A 110 -14.42 -16.55 1.83
C GLN A 110 -13.81 -17.45 0.76
N GLU A 111 -12.68 -17.04 0.19
CA GLU A 111 -11.95 -17.82 -0.82
C GLU A 111 -11.37 -19.12 -0.26
N ARG A 112 -11.01 -19.15 1.03
CA ARG A 112 -10.39 -20.32 1.68
C ARG A 112 -11.41 -21.29 2.29
N GLU A 113 -12.41 -20.76 2.97
CA GLU A 113 -13.29 -21.49 3.90
C GLU A 113 -14.79 -21.28 3.60
N GLY A 114 -15.12 -20.43 2.63
CA GLY A 114 -16.49 -20.14 2.23
C GLY A 114 -17.12 -18.97 2.99
N LEU A 115 -18.34 -18.62 2.55
CA LEU A 115 -19.04 -17.40 2.98
C LEU A 115 -19.38 -17.40 4.48
N THR A 116 -19.74 -18.54 5.05
CA THR A 116 -20.08 -18.68 6.48
C THR A 116 -18.89 -18.33 7.38
N ALA A 117 -17.68 -18.75 7.03
CA ALA A 117 -16.46 -18.41 7.79
C ALA A 117 -16.10 -16.92 7.63
N ALA A 118 -16.48 -16.30 6.52
CA ALA A 118 -16.22 -14.89 6.22
C ALA A 118 -17.22 -13.92 6.88
N GLU A 119 -18.42 -14.40 7.21
CA GLU A 119 -19.52 -13.60 7.76
C GLU A 119 -19.11 -12.72 8.95
N PRO A 120 -18.34 -13.18 9.96
CA PRO A 120 -17.95 -12.32 11.09
C PRO A 120 -17.14 -11.10 10.64
N TRP A 121 -16.27 -11.26 9.63
CA TRP A 121 -15.46 -10.18 9.08
C TRP A 121 -16.31 -9.19 8.29
N PHE A 122 -17.25 -9.69 7.49
CA PHE A 122 -18.20 -8.84 6.76
C PHE A 122 -19.17 -8.11 7.67
N ARG A 123 -19.67 -8.76 8.74
CA ARG A 123 -20.53 -8.12 9.75
C ARG A 123 -19.77 -6.98 10.44
N MET A 124 -18.51 -7.20 10.81
CA MET A 124 -17.68 -6.15 11.42
C MET A 124 -17.44 -4.98 10.45
N ALA A 125 -17.13 -5.24 9.18
CA ALA A 125 -16.96 -4.19 8.16
C ALA A 125 -18.26 -3.39 7.98
N ALA A 126 -19.39 -4.09 7.86
CA ALA A 126 -20.70 -3.48 7.66
C ALA A 126 -21.16 -2.65 8.87
N GLY A 127 -20.95 -3.15 10.09
CA GLY A 127 -21.21 -2.43 11.33
C GLY A 127 -20.38 -1.15 11.48
N ARG A 128 -19.21 -1.08 10.83
CA ARG A 128 -18.39 0.15 10.74
C ARG A 128 -18.63 0.99 9.48
N GLY A 129 -19.71 0.72 8.74
CA GLY A 129 -20.15 1.56 7.63
C GLY A 129 -19.64 1.16 6.25
N HIS A 130 -19.00 0.00 6.09
CA HIS A 130 -18.56 -0.46 4.77
C HIS A 130 -19.76 -0.70 3.84
N VAL A 131 -19.84 0.07 2.75
CA VAL A 131 -21.05 0.11 1.90
C VAL A 131 -21.35 -1.22 1.22
N VAL A 132 -20.33 -1.94 0.75
CA VAL A 132 -20.53 -3.24 0.07
C VAL A 132 -20.92 -4.33 1.07
N ALA A 133 -20.15 -4.50 2.14
CA ALA A 133 -20.52 -5.38 3.26
C ALA A 133 -21.96 -5.15 3.76
N ARG A 134 -22.41 -3.89 3.93
CA ARG A 134 -23.80 -3.59 4.33
C ARG A 134 -24.84 -4.10 3.35
N ARG A 135 -24.52 -4.26 2.06
CA ARG A 135 -25.43 -4.83 1.05
C ARG A 135 -25.66 -6.32 1.27
N LEU A 136 -24.65 -7.05 1.75
CA LEU A 136 -24.75 -8.49 1.99
C LEU A 136 -25.79 -8.85 3.05
N PHE A 137 -26.05 -7.94 3.99
CA PHE A 137 -26.98 -8.14 5.10
C PHE A 137 -28.35 -7.44 4.92
N ARG A 138 -28.60 -6.83 3.76
CA ARG A 138 -29.97 -6.38 3.45
C ARG A 138 -30.87 -7.60 3.28
N GLU A 139 -32.17 -7.42 3.50
CA GLU A 139 -33.16 -8.44 3.19
C GLU A 139 -32.99 -8.95 1.74
N GLY A 140 -32.92 -10.27 1.57
CA GLY A 140 -32.61 -10.92 0.29
C GLY A 140 -31.13 -10.91 -0.11
N GLY A 141 -30.23 -10.45 0.77
CA GLY A 141 -28.78 -10.43 0.55
C GLY A 141 -28.12 -11.78 0.82
N GLU A 142 -26.89 -11.97 0.33
CA GLU A 142 -26.17 -13.25 0.46
C GLU A 142 -25.98 -13.73 1.92
N LEU A 143 -25.88 -12.81 2.87
CA LEU A 143 -25.74 -13.10 4.31
C LEU A 143 -27.04 -12.83 5.10
N ASN A 144 -28.11 -12.44 4.40
CA ASN A 144 -29.44 -12.26 4.99
C ASN A 144 -30.54 -12.60 3.96
N PRO A 145 -30.57 -13.85 3.45
CA PRO A 145 -31.50 -14.23 2.39
C PRO A 145 -32.95 -14.19 2.86
N ASP A 146 -33.21 -14.60 4.11
CA ASP A 146 -34.54 -14.75 4.68
C ASP A 146 -34.98 -13.54 5.52
N GLY A 147 -34.17 -12.47 5.59
CA GLY A 147 -34.44 -11.30 6.43
C GLY A 147 -34.19 -11.49 7.93
N THR A 148 -33.82 -12.71 8.36
CA THR A 148 -33.65 -13.10 9.78
C THR A 148 -32.26 -12.81 10.36
N SER A 149 -31.29 -12.43 9.53
CA SER A 149 -29.89 -12.14 9.91
C SER A 149 -29.50 -10.69 9.62
N PRO A 150 -30.13 -9.69 10.27
CA PRO A 150 -29.76 -8.28 10.10
C PRO A 150 -28.37 -7.97 10.69
N LEU A 151 -27.87 -6.77 10.39
CA LEU A 151 -26.62 -6.22 10.93
C LEU A 151 -26.67 -5.94 12.42
#